data_AF-A0A497Q506-F1
#
_entry.id   AF-A0A497Q506-F1
#
_cell.length_a   1.000
_cell.length_b   1.000
_cell.length_c   1.000
_cell.angle_alpha   90.00
_cell.angle_beta   90.00
_cell.angle_gamma   90.00
#
_symmetry.space_group_name_H-M   'P 1'
#
loop_
_entity.id
_entity.type
_entity.pdbx_description
1 polymer ?
#
loop_
_entity_poly.entity_id
_entity_poly.type
_entity_poly.pdbx_seq_one_letter_code
_entity_poly.pdbx_strand_id
1 'polypeptide(L)'
;MFGKSILRLISLAVAGIVALVLGSSLLSSVTSVVIAWRVGNPVPLILVCLGTVVLLLISRLNLGALPSMVLEVVSWIAGAYLSVIVFFMLLPFGFIAGIVGFGSTLVVVGLVKDTGEIVDRFSTLLDQATSVAPRVPLLAQMSSVQVSPTGAYLKGYIIPHTHRSRMIAILRERPALPMSLARWGDVDVLFLRLRGVPALPEQVRSLFADNGIVDVRELSPFMIRAIMSLPMLEQREAGLSLDAYKVATDQTTVERLIEIWPERITVFAHSGNPLVMVRYDLAPGFETHPIPRGLEPRVVLELDPRHIEPPTGDIRVAAKSNA
;
A
#
# COMPACT_ATOMS: atom_id res chain seq x y z
N MET A 1 40.56 -16.69 24.18
CA MET A 1 39.30 -16.29 23.51
C MET A 1 38.37 -17.47 23.15
N PHE A 2 38.86 -18.72 23.05
CA PHE A 2 38.04 -19.90 22.69
C PHE A 2 36.97 -20.34 23.72
N GLY A 3 37.22 -20.21 25.02
CA GLY A 3 36.30 -20.68 26.07
C GLY A 3 34.91 -20.00 26.08
N LYS A 4 34.85 -18.70 25.74
CA LYS A 4 33.57 -17.97 25.63
C LYS A 4 32.75 -18.41 24.41
N SER A 5 33.40 -18.85 23.34
CA SER A 5 32.73 -19.31 22.13
C SER A 5 32.15 -20.72 22.30
N ILE A 6 32.88 -21.60 23.02
CA ILE A 6 32.42 -22.97 23.35
C ILE A 6 31.23 -22.91 24.31
N LEU A 7 31.27 -22.06 25.35
CA LEU A 7 30.14 -21.87 26.27
C LEU A 7 28.88 -21.36 25.56
N ARG A 8 29.03 -20.44 24.58
CA ARG A 8 27.90 -19.98 23.74
C ARG A 8 27.34 -21.11 22.89
N LEU A 9 28.19 -21.92 22.27
CA LEU A 9 27.77 -23.06 21.46
C LEU A 9 27.00 -24.10 22.31
N ILE A 10 27.50 -24.42 23.50
CA ILE A 10 26.83 -25.34 24.44
C ILE A 10 25.49 -24.76 24.89
N SER A 11 25.43 -23.47 25.26
CA SER A 11 24.16 -22.83 25.65
C SER A 11 23.12 -22.83 24.54
N LEU A 12 23.56 -22.65 23.28
CA LEU A 12 22.69 -22.67 22.11
C LEU A 12 22.22 -24.10 21.78
N ALA A 13 23.10 -25.09 21.94
CA ALA A 13 22.75 -26.51 21.79
C ALA A 13 21.75 -26.96 22.86
N VAL A 14 21.97 -26.56 24.12
CA VAL A 14 21.05 -26.85 25.23
C VAL A 14 19.70 -26.16 25.01
N ALA A 15 19.69 -24.88 24.62
CA ALA A 15 18.45 -24.17 24.27
C ALA A 15 17.72 -24.82 23.09
N GLY A 16 18.45 -25.29 22.08
CA GLY A 16 17.89 -26.01 20.94
C GLY A 16 17.25 -27.35 21.34
N ILE A 17 17.91 -28.13 22.21
CA ILE A 17 17.36 -29.39 22.72
C ILE A 17 16.10 -29.13 23.55
N VAL A 18 16.13 -28.12 24.43
CA VAL A 18 14.97 -27.74 25.25
C VAL A 18 13.80 -27.30 24.36
N ALA A 19 14.07 -26.49 23.31
CA ALA A 19 13.05 -26.08 22.36
C ALA A 19 12.47 -27.25 21.55
N LEU A 20 13.30 -28.22 21.15
CA LEU A 20 12.85 -29.42 20.44
C LEU A 20 12.00 -30.35 21.33
N VAL A 21 12.42 -30.56 22.58
CA VAL A 21 11.66 -31.39 23.53
C VAL A 21 10.31 -30.75 23.85
N LEU A 22 10.30 -29.45 24.18
CA LEU A 22 9.07 -28.70 24.42
C LEU A 22 8.18 -28.61 23.17
N GLY A 23 8.78 -28.44 21.99
CA GLY A 23 8.06 -28.42 20.72
C GLY A 23 7.40 -29.77 20.41
N SER A 24 8.10 -30.87 20.67
CA SER A 24 7.58 -32.23 20.44
C SER A 24 6.42 -32.58 21.38
N SER A 25 6.49 -32.18 22.65
CA SER A 25 5.42 -32.40 23.62
C SER A 25 4.19 -31.54 23.31
N LEU A 26 4.40 -30.29 22.89
CA LEU A 26 3.32 -29.42 22.40
C LEU A 26 2.63 -30.02 21.17
N LEU A 27 3.39 -30.49 20.18
CA LEU A 27 2.83 -31.10 18.97
C LEU A 27 2.10 -32.41 19.28
N SER A 28 2.65 -33.24 20.19
CA SER A 28 1.98 -34.45 20.69
C SER A 28 0.66 -34.12 21.40
N SER A 29 0.62 -33.04 22.19
CA SER A 29 -0.58 -32.58 22.86
C SER A 29 -1.64 -32.09 21.86
N VAL A 30 -1.25 -31.30 20.86
CA VAL A 30 -2.15 -30.83 19.78
C VAL A 30 -2.73 -32.02 19.00
N THR A 31 -1.88 -32.95 18.57
CA THR A 31 -2.32 -34.13 17.81
C THR A 31 -3.28 -34.99 18.61
N SER A 32 -3.04 -35.19 19.91
CA SER A 32 -3.97 -35.92 20.80
C SER A 32 -5.35 -35.26 20.85
N VAL A 33 -5.43 -33.93 20.95
CA VAL A 33 -6.71 -33.20 20.97
C VAL A 33 -7.44 -33.29 19.62
N VAL A 34 -6.69 -33.15 18.52
CA VAL A 34 -7.24 -33.22 17.16
C VAL A 34 -7.74 -34.63 16.83
N ILE A 35 -6.99 -35.67 17.20
CA ILE A 35 -7.39 -37.07 17.00
C ILE A 35 -8.65 -37.38 17.82
N ALA A 36 -8.68 -37.00 19.11
CA ALA A 36 -9.86 -37.22 19.95
C ALA A 36 -11.13 -36.58 19.36
N TRP A 37 -11.02 -35.36 18.84
CA TRP A 37 -12.12 -34.69 18.16
C TRP A 37 -12.54 -35.40 16.87
N ARG A 38 -11.60 -35.86 16.05
CA ARG A 38 -11.89 -36.63 14.83
C ARG A 38 -12.55 -37.98 15.10
N VAL A 39 -12.30 -38.57 16.27
CA VAL A 39 -12.96 -39.80 16.75
C VAL A 39 -14.33 -39.50 17.39
N GLY A 40 -14.78 -38.24 17.36
CA GLY A 40 -16.10 -37.83 17.86
C GLY A 40 -16.14 -37.49 19.35
N ASN A 41 -14.98 -37.39 20.02
CA ASN A 41 -14.90 -36.94 21.42
C ASN A 41 -14.49 -35.45 21.49
N PRO A 42 -15.45 -34.52 21.71
CA PRO A 42 -15.15 -33.09 21.78
C PRO A 42 -14.60 -32.64 23.14
N VAL A 43 -14.62 -33.51 24.17
CA VAL A 43 -14.28 -33.15 25.55
C VAL A 43 -12.89 -32.49 25.68
N PRO A 44 -11.81 -33.00 25.07
CA PRO A 44 -10.49 -32.38 25.16
C PRO A 44 -10.46 -30.98 24.54
N LEU A 45 -11.18 -30.76 23.44
CA LEU A 45 -11.27 -29.43 22.82
C LEU A 45 -12.07 -28.47 23.71
N ILE A 46 -13.20 -28.91 24.27
CA ILE A 46 -14.01 -28.08 25.16
C ILE A 46 -13.18 -27.65 26.37
N LEU A 47 -12.41 -28.57 26.98
CA LEU A 47 -11.52 -28.25 28.10
C LEU A 47 -10.45 -27.23 27.74
N VAL A 48 -9.81 -27.37 26.56
CA VAL A 48 -8.82 -26.40 26.09
C VAL A 48 -9.46 -25.03 25.85
N CYS A 49 -10.61 -24.98 25.15
CA CYS A 49 -11.35 -23.74 24.93
C CYS A 49 -11.74 -23.08 26.26
N LEU A 50 -12.32 -23.83 27.20
CA LEU A 50 -12.77 -23.31 28.48
C LEU A 50 -11.59 -22.83 29.33
N GLY A 51 -10.48 -23.58 29.35
CA GLY A 51 -9.24 -23.17 30.01
C GLY A 51 -8.66 -21.89 29.41
N THR A 52 -8.62 -21.76 28.09
CA THR A 52 -8.14 -20.55 27.42
C THR A 52 -9.02 -19.33 27.69
N VAL A 53 -10.35 -19.49 27.67
CA VAL A 53 -11.30 -18.41 28.00
C VAL A 53 -11.14 -17.96 29.45
N VAL A 54 -11.02 -18.90 30.40
CA VAL A 54 -10.79 -18.59 31.82
C VAL A 54 -9.46 -17.85 32.00
N LEU A 55 -8.38 -18.31 31.38
CA LEU A 55 -7.07 -17.64 31.43
C LEU A 55 -7.12 -16.22 30.86
N LEU A 56 -7.82 -16.02 29.75
CA LEU A 56 -8.01 -14.70 29.14
C LEU A 56 -8.80 -13.77 30.07
N LEU A 57 -9.90 -14.26 30.66
CA LEU A 57 -10.73 -13.52 31.62
C LEU A 57 -9.95 -13.12 32.88
N ILE A 58 -9.18 -14.04 33.47
CA ILE A 58 -8.38 -13.75 34.67
C ILE A 58 -7.26 -12.76 34.33
N SER A 59 -6.61 -12.90 33.16
CA SER A 59 -5.59 -11.92 32.72
C SER A 59 -6.13 -10.51 32.54
N ARG A 60 -7.42 -10.39 32.18
CA ARG A 60 -8.09 -9.10 31.97
C ARG A 60 -8.49 -8.41 33.26
N LEU A 61 -8.77 -9.17 34.33
CA LEU A 61 -9.20 -8.64 35.63
C LEU A 61 -8.02 -8.10 36.49
N ASN A 62 -6.87 -7.85 35.88
CA ASN A 62 -5.58 -7.56 36.51
C ASN A 62 -5.65 -6.60 37.73
N LEU A 63 -5.53 -7.20 38.93
CA LEU A 63 -5.33 -6.52 40.22
C LEU A 63 -3.82 -6.22 40.43
N GLY A 64 -3.27 -5.30 39.64
CA GLY A 64 -2.10 -4.46 39.97
C GLY A 64 -0.76 -5.04 40.46
N ALA A 65 -0.54 -6.36 40.53
CA ALA A 65 0.70 -6.96 41.07
C ALA A 65 1.52 -7.75 40.03
N LEU A 66 2.84 -7.88 40.26
CA LEU A 66 3.84 -8.70 39.50
C LEU A 66 3.35 -10.04 38.87
N PRO A 67 2.43 -10.82 39.46
CA PRO A 67 1.78 -11.95 38.77
C PRO A 67 1.09 -11.60 37.44
N SER A 68 0.75 -10.34 37.17
CA SER A 68 0.03 -9.87 35.98
C SER A 68 0.78 -10.14 34.67
N MET A 69 2.08 -9.88 34.62
CA MET A 69 2.89 -10.02 33.40
C MET A 69 3.08 -11.50 33.01
N VAL A 70 3.27 -12.38 34.01
CA VAL A 70 3.36 -13.83 33.78
C VAL A 70 2.01 -14.36 33.30
N LEU A 71 0.91 -13.92 33.90
CA LEU A 71 -0.44 -14.33 33.51
C LEU A 71 -0.81 -13.83 32.11
N GLU A 72 -0.31 -12.65 31.74
CA GLU A 72 -0.46 -12.09 30.40
C GLU A 72 0.31 -12.87 29.34
N VAL A 73 1.56 -13.25 29.62
CA VAL A 73 2.34 -14.10 28.71
C VAL A 73 1.72 -15.49 28.58
N VAL A 74 1.30 -16.10 29.69
CA VAL A 74 0.69 -17.44 29.69
C VAL A 74 -0.64 -17.44 28.94
N SER A 75 -1.46 -16.40 29.05
CA SER A 75 -2.72 -16.29 28.31
C SER A 75 -2.52 -16.09 26.81
N TRP A 76 -1.48 -15.36 26.38
CA TRP A 76 -1.09 -15.29 24.96
C TRP A 76 -0.63 -16.64 24.42
N ILE A 77 0.17 -17.38 25.20
CA ILE A 77 0.63 -18.73 24.84
C ILE A 77 -0.57 -19.68 24.73
N ALA A 78 -1.52 -19.61 25.66
CA ALA A 78 -2.74 -20.43 25.62
C ALA A 78 -3.59 -20.13 24.38
N GLY A 79 -3.74 -18.85 24.00
CA GLY A 79 -4.45 -18.44 22.79
C GLY A 79 -3.76 -18.91 21.49
N ALA A 80 -2.44 -18.85 21.43
CA ALA A 80 -1.66 -19.39 20.31
C ALA A 80 -1.76 -20.92 20.23
N TYR A 81 -1.80 -21.61 21.37
CA TYR A 81 -2.01 -23.06 21.41
C TYR A 81 -3.40 -23.45 20.84
N LEU A 82 -4.45 -22.69 21.19
CA LEU A 82 -5.79 -22.90 20.65
C LEU A 82 -5.85 -22.68 19.14
N SER A 83 -5.21 -21.63 18.62
CA SER A 83 -5.21 -21.36 17.17
C SER A 83 -4.52 -22.47 16.38
N VAL A 84 -3.44 -23.04 16.91
CA VAL A 84 -2.76 -24.21 16.33
C VAL A 84 -3.68 -25.44 16.31
N ILE A 85 -4.45 -25.70 17.38
CA ILE A 85 -5.43 -26.80 17.39
C ILE A 85 -6.50 -26.59 16.30
N VAL A 86 -7.04 -25.38 16.19
CA VAL A 86 -8.06 -25.04 15.17
C VAL A 86 -7.50 -25.21 13.75
N PHE A 87 -6.24 -24.82 13.51
CA PHE A 87 -5.55 -25.05 12.24
C PHE A 87 -5.55 -26.53 11.84
N PHE A 88 -5.12 -27.42 12.75
CA PHE A 88 -5.03 -28.86 12.48
C PHE A 88 -6.40 -29.56 12.41
N MET A 89 -7.41 -29.01 13.08
CA MET A 89 -8.80 -29.46 12.93
C MET A 89 -9.39 -29.14 11.56
N LEU A 90 -9.10 -27.94 11.04
CA LEU A 90 -9.63 -27.48 9.76
C LEU A 90 -8.78 -27.90 8.55
N LEU A 91 -7.56 -28.38 8.77
CA LEU A 91 -6.66 -28.87 7.73
C LEU A 91 -7.29 -29.89 6.75
N PRO A 92 -8.16 -30.83 7.16
CA PRO A 92 -8.85 -31.75 6.24
C PRO A 92 -9.75 -31.05 5.20
N PHE A 93 -10.23 -29.84 5.50
CA PHE A 93 -11.05 -29.03 4.60
C PHE A 93 -10.21 -28.18 3.64
N GLY A 94 -8.88 -28.32 3.70
CA GLY A 94 -7.92 -27.62 2.87
C GLY A 94 -7.04 -26.65 3.64
N PHE A 95 -5.84 -26.39 3.11
CA PHE A 95 -4.85 -25.51 3.73
C PHE A 95 -5.39 -24.08 3.95
N ILE A 96 -6.19 -23.58 3.00
CA ILE A 96 -6.84 -22.25 3.10
C ILE A 96 -7.80 -22.21 4.29
N ALA A 97 -8.62 -23.25 4.49
CA ALA A 97 -9.53 -23.32 5.63
C ALA A 97 -8.79 -23.37 6.96
N GLY A 98 -7.65 -24.09 7.01
CA GLY A 98 -6.75 -24.09 8.16
C GLY A 98 -6.21 -22.70 8.49
N ILE A 99 -5.68 -21.97 7.49
CA ILE A 99 -5.15 -20.60 7.68
C ILE A 99 -6.25 -19.65 8.15
N VAL A 100 -7.43 -19.71 7.54
CA VAL A 100 -8.56 -18.85 7.92
C VAL A 100 -8.98 -19.11 9.37
N GLY A 101 -9.06 -20.38 9.79
CA GLY A 101 -9.39 -20.74 11.16
C GLY A 101 -8.29 -20.34 12.17
N PHE A 102 -7.03 -20.50 11.81
CA PHE A 102 -5.91 -20.03 12.64
C PHE A 102 -5.97 -18.52 12.85
N GLY A 103 -6.13 -17.77 11.75
CA GLY A 103 -6.21 -16.31 11.77
C GLY A 103 -7.43 -15.80 12.54
N SER A 104 -8.61 -16.37 12.32
CA SER A 104 -9.82 -15.97 13.02
C SER A 104 -9.71 -16.21 14.53
N THR A 105 -9.11 -17.33 14.95
CA THR A 105 -8.90 -17.64 16.36
C THR A 105 -7.96 -16.64 17.04
N LEU A 106 -6.86 -16.25 16.38
CA LEU A 106 -5.96 -15.22 16.90
C LEU A 106 -6.64 -13.85 17.02
N VAL A 107 -7.47 -13.47 16.04
CA VAL A 107 -8.22 -12.21 16.08
C VAL A 107 -9.23 -12.21 17.23
N VAL A 108 -9.96 -13.31 17.44
CA VAL A 108 -10.91 -13.45 18.55
C VAL A 108 -10.20 -13.40 19.90
N VAL A 109 -9.09 -14.11 20.06
CA VAL A 109 -8.26 -14.08 21.28
C VAL A 109 -7.75 -12.67 21.57
N GLY A 110 -7.28 -11.96 20.53
CA GLY A 110 -6.84 -10.57 20.65
C GLY A 110 -7.99 -9.66 21.13
N LEU A 111 -9.14 -9.72 20.45
CA LEU A 111 -10.32 -8.90 20.77
C LEU A 111 -10.82 -9.11 22.20
N VAL A 112 -10.78 -10.34 22.71
CA VAL A 112 -11.20 -10.66 24.09
C VAL A 112 -10.24 -10.07 25.13
N LYS A 113 -8.95 -9.95 24.79
CA LYS A 113 -7.90 -9.52 25.71
C LYS A 113 -7.72 -7.99 25.74
N ASP A 114 -7.72 -7.33 24.59
CA ASP A 114 -7.41 -5.90 24.46
C ASP A 114 -8.59 -5.09 23.93
N THR A 115 -9.70 -4.96 24.68
CA THR A 115 -10.82 -4.08 24.24
C THR A 115 -10.46 -2.59 24.22
N GLY A 116 -9.37 -2.16 24.87
CA GLY A 116 -8.90 -0.77 24.88
C GLY A 116 -7.91 -0.48 23.75
N GLU A 117 -6.82 -1.23 23.70
CA GLU A 117 -5.82 -1.08 22.64
C GLU A 117 -6.32 -1.53 21.27
N ILE A 118 -7.27 -2.47 21.17
CA ILE A 118 -7.82 -2.88 19.87
C ILE A 118 -8.93 -1.93 19.43
N VAL A 119 -9.58 -1.15 20.29
CA VAL A 119 -10.46 -0.07 19.82
C VAL A 119 -9.64 1.13 19.35
N ASP A 120 -8.51 1.43 19.99
CA ASP A 120 -7.58 2.44 19.49
C ASP A 120 -6.73 1.96 18.30
N ARG A 121 -6.43 0.66 18.23
CA ARG A 121 -5.84 0.03 17.06
C ARG A 121 -6.85 -0.25 15.98
N PHE A 122 -8.14 -0.47 16.26
CA PHE A 122 -9.20 -0.51 15.23
C PHE A 122 -9.64 0.88 14.86
N SER A 123 -9.51 1.92 15.68
CA SER A 123 -9.75 3.29 15.26
C SER A 123 -8.57 3.77 14.43
N THR A 124 -7.33 3.43 14.79
CA THR A 124 -6.16 3.69 13.93
C THR A 124 -6.06 2.74 12.75
N LEU A 125 -6.57 1.50 12.82
CA LEU A 125 -6.74 0.60 11.67
C LEU A 125 -8.03 0.86 10.90
N LEU A 126 -9.06 1.52 11.45
CA LEU A 126 -10.21 2.06 10.70
C LEU A 126 -9.82 3.40 10.10
N ASP A 127 -8.96 4.19 10.72
CA ASP A 127 -8.41 5.42 10.15
C ASP A 127 -7.34 5.06 9.12
N GLN A 128 -6.57 3.98 9.36
CA GLN A 128 -5.71 3.35 8.36
C GLN A 128 -6.48 2.48 7.36
N ALA A 129 -7.70 2.00 7.62
CA ALA A 129 -8.52 1.30 6.62
C ALA A 129 -9.52 2.25 5.94
N THR A 130 -9.82 3.41 6.49
CA THR A 130 -10.46 4.49 5.73
C THR A 130 -9.43 5.25 4.90
N SER A 131 -8.14 5.20 5.26
CA SER A 131 -7.04 5.65 4.40
C SER A 131 -6.33 4.55 3.57
N VAL A 132 -6.55 3.26 3.86
CA VAL A 132 -5.93 2.10 3.16
C VAL A 132 -6.88 0.87 3.09
N ALA A 133 -8.20 1.05 2.95
CA ALA A 133 -9.03 -0.05 2.43
C ALA A 133 -8.95 -0.03 0.90
N PRO A 134 -8.26 -1.00 0.26
CA PRO A 134 -8.69 -1.40 -1.06
C PRO A 134 -10.08 -2.01 -0.86
N ARG A 135 -11.13 -1.29 -1.29
CA ARG A 135 -12.39 -1.94 -1.65
C ARG A 135 -12.01 -3.04 -2.63
N VAL A 136 -11.94 -4.28 -2.18
CA VAL A 136 -12.00 -5.45 -3.07
C VAL A 136 -13.37 -5.32 -3.73
N PRO A 137 -13.47 -4.98 -5.02
CA PRO A 137 -14.76 -5.02 -5.67
C PRO A 137 -15.12 -6.50 -5.72
N LEU A 138 -16.20 -6.84 -5.02
CA LEU A 138 -17.00 -8.00 -5.37
C LEU A 138 -17.11 -8.05 -6.89
N LEU A 139 -16.89 -9.24 -7.46
CA LEU A 139 -17.12 -9.53 -8.87
C LEU A 139 -18.46 -8.94 -9.32
N ALA A 140 -18.41 -7.78 -9.95
CA ALA A 140 -19.55 -7.18 -10.60
C ALA A 140 -19.06 -6.30 -11.75
N GLN A 141 -19.13 -6.93 -12.93
CA GLN A 141 -19.37 -6.32 -14.22
C GLN A 141 -18.18 -5.71 -14.97
N MET A 142 -17.98 -6.31 -16.14
CA MET A 142 -17.19 -5.83 -17.27
C MET A 142 -17.44 -4.34 -17.51
N SER A 143 -16.57 -3.47 -17.03
CA SER A 143 -16.52 -2.05 -17.39
C SER A 143 -15.08 -1.58 -17.28
N SER A 144 -14.60 -0.89 -18.32
CA SER A 144 -13.21 -0.50 -18.58
C SER A 144 -12.65 0.62 -17.69
N VAL A 145 -13.09 0.68 -16.44
CA VAL A 145 -12.88 1.79 -15.52
C VAL A 145 -12.48 1.23 -14.17
N GLN A 146 -11.25 1.51 -13.72
CA GLN A 146 -10.77 1.03 -12.42
C GLN A 146 -10.26 2.14 -11.52
N VAL A 147 -10.36 1.84 -10.24
CA VAL A 147 -10.05 2.67 -9.08
C VAL A 147 -8.56 2.55 -8.79
N SER A 148 -7.84 3.67 -8.80
CA SER A 148 -6.47 3.89 -8.29
C SER A 148 -6.33 3.28 -6.88
N PRO A 149 -5.12 2.93 -6.41
CA PRO A 149 -4.87 2.49 -5.04
C PRO A 149 -5.53 3.32 -3.93
N THR A 150 -5.87 4.58 -4.21
CA THR A 150 -6.50 5.53 -3.28
C THR A 150 -7.97 5.89 -3.58
N GLY A 151 -8.60 5.33 -4.62
CA GLY A 151 -10.01 5.64 -4.94
C GLY A 151 -10.27 6.38 -6.27
N ALA A 152 -9.25 6.85 -6.99
CA ALA A 152 -9.44 7.63 -8.21
C ALA A 152 -9.71 6.75 -9.45
N TYR A 153 -10.86 6.91 -10.11
CA TYR A 153 -11.15 6.18 -11.35
C TYR A 153 -10.25 6.67 -12.50
N LEU A 154 -9.34 5.82 -12.96
CA LEU A 154 -8.37 6.10 -14.01
C LEU A 154 -8.64 5.23 -15.24
N LYS A 155 -8.45 5.83 -16.41
CA LYS A 155 -8.40 5.13 -17.68
C LYS A 155 -7.08 5.46 -18.36
N GLY A 156 -6.37 4.43 -18.82
CA GLY A 156 -5.04 4.55 -19.39
C GLY A 156 -5.06 4.27 -20.89
N TYR A 157 -4.28 5.02 -21.65
CA TYR A 157 -4.07 4.80 -23.08
C TYR A 157 -2.58 4.81 -23.38
N ILE A 158 -2.12 3.83 -24.16
CA ILE A 158 -0.79 3.84 -24.75
C ILE A 158 -0.83 4.79 -25.94
N ILE A 159 0.02 5.80 -25.91
CA ILE A 159 0.21 6.76 -26.98
C ILE A 159 1.54 6.43 -27.66
N PRO A 160 1.56 6.18 -28.98
CA PRO A 160 2.80 6.03 -29.73
C PRO A 160 3.67 7.29 -29.62
N HIS A 161 4.99 7.12 -29.52
CA HIS A 161 5.95 8.24 -29.43
C HIS A 161 5.81 9.26 -30.57
N THR A 162 5.40 8.81 -31.75
CA THR A 162 5.13 9.66 -32.94
C THR A 162 4.04 10.70 -32.69
N HIS A 163 3.14 10.46 -31.74
CA HIS A 163 2.04 11.36 -31.38
C HIS A 163 2.30 12.19 -30.12
N ARG A 164 3.46 12.04 -29.48
CA ARG A 164 3.81 12.74 -28.22
C ARG A 164 3.60 14.24 -28.31
N SER A 165 4.19 14.90 -29.32
CA SER A 165 4.11 16.36 -29.46
C SER A 165 2.66 16.85 -29.64
N ARG A 166 1.82 16.07 -30.35
CA ARG A 166 0.38 16.38 -30.50
C ARG A 166 -0.36 16.22 -29.18
N MET A 167 -0.04 15.19 -28.40
CA MET A 167 -0.66 15.00 -27.08
C MET A 167 -0.29 16.12 -26.11
N ILE A 168 0.97 16.57 -26.13
CA ILE A 168 1.42 17.71 -25.32
C ILE A 168 0.71 19.00 -25.76
N ALA A 169 0.49 19.21 -27.07
CA ALA A 169 -0.31 20.32 -27.57
C ALA A 169 -1.75 20.25 -27.05
N ILE A 170 -2.39 19.07 -27.06
CA ILE A 170 -3.72 18.87 -26.48
C ILE A 170 -3.75 19.23 -24.99
N LEU A 171 -2.75 18.81 -24.22
CA LEU A 171 -2.66 19.13 -22.78
C LEU A 171 -2.52 20.64 -22.53
N ARG A 172 -1.90 21.38 -23.45
CA ARG A 172 -1.78 22.85 -23.42
C ARG A 172 -3.09 23.55 -23.80
N GLU A 173 -3.72 23.09 -24.87
CA GLU A 173 -4.94 23.72 -25.41
C GLU A 173 -6.18 23.42 -24.58
N ARG A 174 -6.22 22.28 -23.88
CA ARG A 174 -7.38 21.81 -23.12
C ARG A 174 -7.03 21.54 -21.65
N PRO A 175 -6.61 22.56 -20.89
CA PRO A 175 -6.13 22.39 -19.51
C PRO A 175 -7.22 21.93 -18.53
N ALA A 176 -8.50 22.11 -18.88
CA ALA A 176 -9.63 21.65 -18.07
C ALA A 176 -9.83 20.12 -18.14
N LEU A 177 -9.28 19.44 -19.15
CA LEU A 177 -9.37 17.99 -19.25
C LEU A 177 -8.44 17.36 -18.21
N PRO A 178 -8.95 16.42 -17.38
CA PRO A 178 -8.18 15.84 -16.29
C PRO A 178 -7.28 14.71 -16.82
N MET A 179 -6.33 15.09 -17.68
CA MET A 179 -5.41 14.21 -18.39
C MET A 179 -3.96 14.48 -17.96
N SER A 180 -3.16 13.42 -17.96
CA SER A 180 -1.72 13.48 -17.72
C SER A 180 -1.02 12.50 -18.63
N LEU A 181 0.12 12.89 -19.21
CA LEU A 181 0.94 12.06 -20.09
C LEU A 181 2.23 11.72 -19.35
N ALA A 182 2.52 10.43 -19.18
CA ALA A 182 3.70 9.97 -18.47
C ALA A 182 4.55 9.03 -19.33
N ARG A 183 5.87 9.14 -19.20
CA ARG A 183 6.81 8.19 -19.82
C ARG A 183 7.13 7.06 -18.84
N TRP A 184 6.87 5.84 -19.25
CA TRP A 184 7.23 4.64 -18.50
C TRP A 184 8.08 3.73 -19.39
N GLY A 185 9.39 3.71 -19.15
CA GLY A 185 10.37 3.08 -20.03
C GLY A 185 10.27 3.60 -21.47
N ASP A 186 9.95 2.70 -22.40
CA ASP A 186 9.81 2.97 -23.83
C ASP A 186 8.36 3.20 -24.27
N VAL A 187 7.45 3.56 -23.35
CA VAL A 187 6.04 3.78 -23.68
C VAL A 187 5.55 5.09 -23.08
N ASP A 188 4.85 5.88 -23.89
CA ASP A 188 4.10 7.05 -23.41
C ASP A 188 2.68 6.62 -23.05
N VAL A 189 2.26 6.91 -21.82
CA VAL A 189 0.97 6.51 -21.27
C VAL A 189 0.18 7.75 -20.89
N LEU A 190 -0.99 7.92 -21.49
CA LEU A 190 -1.95 8.94 -21.09
C LEU A 190 -2.91 8.37 -20.05
N PHE A 191 -2.99 9.04 -18.90
CA PHE A 191 -3.98 8.77 -17.87
C PHE A 191 -5.09 9.81 -17.92
N LEU A 192 -6.33 9.33 -17.99
CA LEU A 192 -7.57 10.09 -17.92
C LEU A 192 -8.26 9.82 -16.58
N ARG A 193 -8.55 10.89 -15.84
CA ARG A 193 -9.27 10.80 -14.56
C ARG A 193 -10.76 10.95 -14.77
N LEU A 194 -11.47 9.85 -14.56
CA LEU A 194 -12.92 9.73 -14.70
C LEU A 194 -13.57 10.26 -13.42
N ARG A 195 -13.74 11.59 -13.32
CA ARG A 195 -14.34 12.28 -12.16
C ARG A 195 -15.87 12.06 -12.08
N GLY A 196 -16.34 10.83 -12.24
CA GLY A 196 -17.78 10.52 -12.30
C GLY A 196 -18.48 11.00 -13.57
N VAL A 197 -17.73 11.38 -14.62
CA VAL A 197 -18.28 11.82 -15.91
C VAL A 197 -18.20 10.65 -16.91
N PRO A 198 -19.31 9.93 -17.17
CA PRO A 198 -19.30 8.71 -17.99
C PRO A 198 -19.01 8.98 -19.47
N ALA A 199 -19.33 10.18 -19.99
CA ALA A 199 -19.08 10.56 -21.38
C ALA A 199 -17.63 10.99 -21.67
N LEU A 200 -16.80 11.17 -20.63
CA LEU A 200 -15.44 11.70 -20.78
C LEU A 200 -14.51 10.82 -21.64
N PRO A 201 -14.54 9.47 -21.55
CA PRO A 201 -13.75 8.60 -22.43
C PRO A 201 -14.08 8.79 -23.91
N GLU A 202 -15.36 8.95 -24.26
CA GLU A 202 -15.80 9.12 -25.64
C GLU A 202 -15.37 10.47 -26.18
N GLN A 203 -15.49 11.53 -25.38
CA GLN A 203 -14.98 12.87 -25.73
C GLN A 203 -13.46 12.88 -25.95
N VAL A 204 -12.71 12.12 -25.16
CA VAL A 204 -11.26 12.00 -25.32
C VAL A 204 -10.90 11.19 -26.56
N ARG A 205 -11.67 10.14 -26.87
CA ARG A 205 -11.49 9.38 -28.12
C ARG A 205 -11.81 10.20 -29.36
N SER A 206 -12.87 11.02 -29.34
CA SER A 206 -13.16 11.95 -30.44
C SER A 206 -12.05 12.98 -30.59
N LEU A 207 -11.54 13.52 -29.47
CA LEU A 207 -10.41 14.44 -29.48
C LEU A 207 -9.14 13.83 -30.10
N PHE A 208 -8.87 12.54 -29.86
CA PHE A 208 -7.77 11.85 -30.52
C PHE A 208 -7.97 11.77 -32.04
N ALA A 209 -9.19 11.41 -32.47
CA ALA A 209 -9.53 11.34 -33.88
C ALA A 209 -9.39 12.70 -34.58
N ASP A 210 -9.91 13.77 -33.96
CA ASP A 210 -9.85 15.15 -34.49
C ASP A 210 -8.42 15.65 -34.64
N ASN A 211 -7.50 15.19 -33.78
CA ASN A 211 -6.08 15.56 -33.81
C ASN A 211 -5.20 14.55 -34.58
N GLY A 212 -5.82 13.60 -35.29
CA GLY A 212 -5.12 12.59 -36.08
C GLY A 212 -4.20 11.70 -35.25
N ILE A 213 -4.54 11.44 -33.99
CA ILE A 213 -3.84 10.51 -33.11
C ILE A 213 -4.45 9.13 -33.33
N VAL A 214 -3.72 8.27 -34.04
CA VAL A 214 -4.15 6.91 -34.41
C VAL A 214 -3.37 5.87 -33.59
N ASP A 215 -3.76 4.60 -33.70
CA ASP A 215 -3.12 3.45 -33.04
C ASP A 215 -3.05 3.53 -31.50
N VAL A 216 -3.96 4.30 -30.91
CA VAL A 216 -4.10 4.39 -29.44
C VAL A 216 -4.64 3.09 -28.89
N ARG A 217 -3.87 2.44 -28.00
CA ARG A 217 -4.30 1.21 -27.33
C ARG A 217 -4.77 1.52 -25.92
N GLU A 218 -5.95 1.04 -25.57
CA GLU A 218 -6.43 1.13 -24.20
C GLU A 218 -5.65 0.17 -23.29
N LEU A 219 -5.18 0.67 -22.15
CA LEU A 219 -4.52 -0.16 -21.15
C LEU A 219 -5.54 -1.00 -20.41
N SER A 220 -5.19 -2.26 -20.17
CA SER A 220 -5.98 -3.08 -19.27
C SER A 220 -5.92 -2.50 -17.86
N PRO A 221 -6.98 -2.68 -17.06
CA PRO A 221 -6.97 -2.15 -15.70
C PRO A 221 -5.85 -2.71 -14.81
N PHE A 222 -5.46 -3.96 -15.04
CA PHE A 222 -4.30 -4.57 -14.38
C PHE A 222 -2.99 -3.82 -14.71
N MET A 223 -2.79 -3.44 -15.97
CA MET A 223 -1.59 -2.69 -16.39
C MET A 223 -1.56 -1.29 -15.78
N ILE A 224 -2.71 -0.61 -15.71
CA ILE A 224 -2.83 0.69 -15.04
C ILE A 224 -2.39 0.54 -13.58
N ARG A 225 -2.91 -0.46 -12.85
CA ARG A 225 -2.53 -0.71 -11.46
C ARG A 225 -1.04 -1.02 -11.31
N ALA A 226 -0.48 -1.84 -12.19
CA ALA A 226 0.94 -2.18 -12.18
C ALA A 226 1.78 -0.90 -12.32
N ILE A 227 1.49 -0.07 -13.32
CA ILE A 227 2.22 1.19 -13.57
C ILE A 227 2.12 2.15 -12.38
N MET A 228 0.92 2.36 -11.85
CA MET A 228 0.69 3.26 -10.71
C MET A 228 1.32 2.75 -9.40
N SER A 229 1.59 1.44 -9.30
CA SER A 229 2.28 0.85 -8.14
C SER A 229 3.80 0.94 -8.20
N LEU A 230 4.39 1.29 -9.35
CA LEU A 230 5.85 1.33 -9.53
C LEU A 230 6.54 2.27 -8.53
N PRO A 231 6.07 3.50 -8.25
CA PRO A 231 6.71 4.36 -7.26
C PRO A 231 6.71 3.74 -5.85
N MET A 232 5.70 2.93 -5.50
CA MET A 232 5.65 2.24 -4.21
C MET A 232 6.62 1.06 -4.13
N LEU A 233 6.84 0.36 -5.25
CA LEU A 233 7.83 -0.71 -5.35
C LEU A 233 9.25 -0.12 -5.27
N GLU A 234 9.51 0.97 -5.98
CA GLU A 234 10.77 1.71 -5.90
C GLU A 234 11.07 2.19 -4.48
N GLN A 235 10.05 2.64 -3.74
CA GLN A 235 10.20 3.02 -2.34
C GLN A 235 10.59 1.85 -1.44
N ARG A 236 10.03 0.65 -1.68
CA ARG A 236 10.32 -0.53 -0.86
C ARG A 236 11.66 -1.18 -1.17
N GLU A 237 12.00 -1.28 -2.46
CA GLU A 237 13.16 -2.05 -2.92
C GLU A 237 14.41 -1.20 -3.07
N ALA A 238 14.28 0.02 -3.59
CA ALA A 238 15.39 0.94 -3.84
C ALA A 238 15.54 2.03 -2.76
N GLY A 239 14.64 2.07 -1.76
CA GLY A 239 14.62 3.09 -0.72
C GLY A 239 14.28 4.50 -1.25
N LEU A 240 13.70 4.59 -2.44
CA LEU A 240 13.37 5.86 -3.08
C LEU A 240 12.06 6.43 -2.53
N SER A 241 12.16 7.47 -1.71
CA SER A 241 11.01 8.14 -1.12
C SER A 241 10.24 9.00 -2.13
N LEU A 242 8.93 9.18 -1.90
CA LEU A 242 8.06 9.96 -2.79
C LEU A 242 8.45 11.46 -2.86
N ASP A 243 9.19 11.96 -1.88
CA ASP A 243 9.74 13.32 -1.84
C ASP A 243 10.93 13.54 -2.82
N ALA A 244 11.43 12.46 -3.44
CA ALA A 244 12.39 12.50 -4.53
C ALA A 244 11.75 13.03 -5.84
N TYR A 245 10.42 12.99 -5.96
CA TYR A 245 9.71 13.62 -7.06
C TYR A 245 9.62 15.13 -6.83
N LYS A 246 9.97 15.88 -7.88
CA LYS A 246 9.92 17.34 -7.91
C LYS A 246 9.02 17.78 -9.06
N VAL A 247 8.58 19.02 -8.98
CA VAL A 247 7.68 19.63 -9.95
C VAL A 247 8.33 20.87 -10.55
N ALA A 248 8.28 20.98 -11.86
CA ALA A 248 8.60 22.18 -12.62
C ALA A 248 7.30 22.87 -13.07
N THR A 249 7.24 24.16 -12.82
CA THR A 249 6.14 25.05 -13.20
C THR A 249 6.61 26.19 -14.09
N ASP A 250 7.91 26.53 -14.04
CA ASP A 250 8.52 27.52 -14.92
C ASP A 250 8.48 27.04 -16.38
N GLN A 251 8.08 27.92 -17.29
CA GLN A 251 7.87 27.57 -18.70
C GLN A 251 9.16 27.09 -19.37
N THR A 252 10.29 27.75 -19.13
CA THR A 252 11.55 27.39 -19.78
C THR A 252 12.06 26.04 -19.30
N THR A 253 11.91 25.77 -18.00
CA THR A 253 12.25 24.48 -17.40
C THR A 253 11.33 23.38 -17.92
N VAL A 254 10.03 23.63 -17.97
CA VAL A 254 9.02 22.69 -18.50
C VAL A 254 9.31 22.33 -19.95
N GLU A 255 9.60 23.31 -20.81
CA GLU A 255 9.90 23.07 -22.23
C GLU A 255 11.16 22.22 -22.41
N ARG A 256 12.23 22.51 -21.67
CA ARG A 256 13.46 21.71 -21.72
C ARG A 256 13.26 20.29 -21.20
N LEU A 257 12.49 20.11 -20.13
CA LEU A 257 12.17 18.77 -19.61
C LEU A 257 11.32 17.97 -20.59
N ILE A 258 10.39 18.63 -21.30
CA ILE A 258 9.60 18.03 -22.36
C ILE A 258 10.49 17.62 -23.55
N GLU A 259 11.49 18.43 -23.89
CA GLU A 259 12.42 18.15 -24.99
C GLU A 259 13.32 16.94 -24.68
N ILE A 260 13.89 16.86 -23.48
CA ILE A 260 14.72 15.73 -23.04
C ILE A 260 13.86 14.47 -22.84
N TRP A 261 12.64 14.65 -22.35
CA TRP A 261 11.67 13.58 -22.05
C TRP A 261 12.26 12.45 -21.18
N PRO A 262 12.84 12.72 -20.00
CA PRO A 262 13.47 11.70 -19.17
C PRO A 262 12.48 10.59 -18.76
N GLU A 263 13.00 9.44 -18.34
CA GLU A 263 12.15 8.38 -17.78
C GLU A 263 11.38 8.89 -16.56
N ARG A 264 10.17 8.36 -16.32
CA ARG A 264 9.31 8.74 -15.19
C ARG A 264 8.87 10.21 -15.21
N ILE A 265 9.04 10.94 -16.32
CA ILE A 265 8.41 12.26 -16.50
C ILE A 265 6.89 12.11 -16.59
N THR A 266 6.17 13.00 -15.92
CA THR A 266 4.72 13.17 -16.08
C THR A 266 4.40 14.61 -16.39
N VAL A 267 3.70 14.84 -17.49
CA VAL A 267 3.18 16.13 -17.91
C VAL A 267 1.71 16.20 -17.59
N PHE A 268 1.31 17.26 -16.91
CA PHE A 268 -0.06 17.52 -16.50
C PHE A 268 -0.66 18.69 -17.26
N ALA A 269 -1.94 18.57 -17.62
CA ALA A 269 -2.76 19.70 -18.03
C ALA A 269 -2.98 20.66 -16.85
N HIS A 270 -2.70 21.96 -17.05
CA HIS A 270 -2.85 22.99 -16.02
C HIS A 270 -3.18 24.35 -16.67
N SER A 271 -3.94 25.20 -15.97
CA SER A 271 -4.63 26.38 -16.54
C SER A 271 -3.75 27.53 -17.06
N GLY A 272 -2.43 27.47 -16.83
CA GLY A 272 -1.46 28.41 -17.40
C GLY A 272 -0.55 27.69 -18.38
N ASN A 273 0.50 27.05 -17.85
CA ASN A 273 1.41 26.19 -18.59
C ASN A 273 1.32 24.75 -18.07
N PRO A 274 1.65 23.73 -18.88
CA PRO A 274 1.74 22.36 -18.40
C PRO A 274 2.67 22.26 -17.21
N LEU A 275 2.24 21.51 -16.21
CA LEU A 275 3.06 21.23 -15.04
C LEU A 275 3.79 19.92 -15.27
N VAL A 276 5.08 19.86 -14.95
CA VAL A 276 5.90 18.66 -15.17
C VAL A 276 6.37 18.11 -13.83
N MET A 277 6.07 16.84 -13.55
CA MET A 277 6.65 16.10 -12.45
C MET A 277 7.75 15.18 -12.97
N VAL A 278 8.88 15.16 -12.30
CA VAL A 278 10.03 14.32 -12.64
C VAL A 278 10.75 13.89 -11.37
N ARG A 279 11.47 12.76 -11.43
CA ARG A 279 12.35 12.34 -10.35
C ARG A 279 13.62 13.21 -10.34
N TYR A 280 14.02 13.71 -9.18
CA TYR A 280 15.11 14.70 -9.07
C TYR A 280 16.45 14.24 -9.66
N ASP A 281 16.79 12.97 -9.43
CA ASP A 281 18.01 12.33 -9.96
C ASP A 281 18.04 12.23 -11.49
N LEU A 282 16.87 12.27 -12.15
CA LEU A 282 16.73 12.23 -13.60
C LEU A 282 16.68 13.62 -14.24
N ALA A 283 16.68 14.68 -13.44
CA ALA A 283 16.66 16.07 -13.90
C ALA A 283 17.61 16.97 -13.07
N PRO A 284 18.91 16.62 -12.96
CA PRO A 284 19.86 17.44 -12.22
C PRO A 284 20.06 18.79 -12.92
N GLY A 285 20.04 19.88 -12.14
CA GLY A 285 20.29 21.25 -12.64
C GLY A 285 19.07 21.97 -13.22
N PHE A 286 17.89 21.36 -13.23
CA PHE A 286 16.63 22.03 -13.56
C PHE A 286 16.03 22.73 -12.33
N GLU A 287 15.44 23.91 -12.55
CA GLU A 287 14.71 24.63 -11.49
C GLU A 287 13.40 23.89 -11.17
N THR A 288 13.46 23.04 -10.15
CA THR A 288 12.33 22.22 -9.71
C THR A 288 12.03 22.47 -8.24
N HIS A 289 10.76 22.38 -7.88
CA HIS A 289 10.29 22.58 -6.51
C HIS A 289 9.85 21.26 -5.89
N PRO A 290 10.05 21.07 -4.57
CA PRO A 290 9.49 19.91 -3.89
C PRO A 290 7.96 19.96 -3.94
N ILE A 291 7.34 18.79 -4.06
CA ILE A 291 5.89 18.66 -3.85
C ILE A 291 5.60 19.04 -2.38
N PRO A 292 4.55 19.84 -2.09
CA PRO A 292 4.25 20.22 -0.71
C PRO A 292 3.98 19.00 0.17
N ARG A 293 4.44 19.06 1.43
CA ARG A 293 4.33 17.95 2.38
C ARG A 293 2.87 17.53 2.58
N GLY A 294 2.62 16.22 2.47
CA GLY A 294 1.29 15.61 2.57
C GLY A 294 0.56 15.51 1.23
N LEU A 295 1.05 16.14 0.14
CA LEU A 295 0.47 16.03 -1.19
C LEU A 295 1.20 15.03 -2.10
N GLU A 296 2.37 14.53 -1.69
CA GLU A 296 3.19 13.60 -2.48
C GLU A 296 2.42 12.36 -2.91
N PRO A 297 1.66 11.66 -2.03
CA PRO A 297 0.87 10.51 -2.46
C PRO A 297 -0.18 10.87 -3.51
N ARG A 298 -0.80 12.05 -3.41
CA ARG A 298 -1.86 12.48 -4.36
C ARG A 298 -1.29 12.85 -5.72
N VAL A 299 -0.16 13.55 -5.73
CA VAL A 299 0.49 13.98 -6.98
C VAL A 299 1.16 12.80 -7.67
N VAL A 300 1.93 11.98 -6.93
CA VAL A 300 2.73 10.89 -7.49
C VAL A 300 1.91 9.64 -7.76
N LEU A 301 1.08 9.20 -6.80
CA LEU A 301 0.34 7.93 -6.90
C LEU A 301 -1.06 8.07 -7.48
N GLU A 302 -1.65 9.27 -7.48
CA GLU A 302 -2.96 9.48 -8.09
C GLU A 302 -2.90 10.30 -9.37
N LEU A 303 -1.77 10.96 -9.64
CA LEU A 303 -1.61 11.90 -10.76
C LEU A 303 -2.60 13.09 -10.64
N ASP A 304 -2.78 13.65 -9.43
CA ASP A 304 -3.53 14.90 -9.20
C ASP A 304 -2.63 16.12 -8.97
N PRO A 305 -2.47 17.02 -9.95
CA PRO A 305 -1.68 18.23 -9.78
C PRO A 305 -2.49 19.42 -9.23
N ARG A 306 -3.80 19.29 -8.98
CA ARG A 306 -4.69 20.45 -8.73
C ARG A 306 -4.35 21.30 -7.51
N HIS A 307 -3.63 20.72 -6.54
CA HIS A 307 -3.24 21.40 -5.31
C HIS A 307 -1.80 21.92 -5.37
N ILE A 308 -1.16 21.84 -6.55
CA ILE A 308 0.14 22.43 -6.79
C ILE A 308 -0.11 23.79 -7.42
N GLU A 309 0.08 24.84 -6.63
CA GLU A 309 0.06 26.20 -7.13
C GLU A 309 1.38 26.49 -7.87
N PRO A 310 1.35 27.23 -9.00
CA PRO A 310 2.57 27.80 -9.54
C PRO A 310 3.18 28.74 -8.50
N PRO A 311 4.51 28.81 -8.36
CA PRO A 311 5.15 29.79 -7.51
C PRO A 311 4.73 31.18 -8.01
N THR A 312 3.88 31.85 -7.24
CA THR A 312 3.64 33.28 -7.39
C THR A 312 4.97 33.96 -7.10
N GLY A 313 5.53 34.60 -8.13
CA GLY A 313 6.79 35.32 -8.03
C GLY A 313 6.67 36.52 -7.08
N ASP A 314 6.78 36.28 -5.78
CA ASP A 314 7.13 37.31 -4.81
C ASP A 314 8.64 37.53 -4.92
N ILE A 315 9.06 38.26 -5.96
CA ILE A 315 10.31 39.01 -5.91
C ILE A 315 10.09 40.13 -4.87
N ARG A 316 10.15 39.79 -3.59
CA ARG A 316 10.49 40.78 -2.57
C ARG A 316 11.95 41.11 -2.78
N VAL A 317 12.20 42.08 -3.67
CA VAL A 317 13.43 42.86 -3.65
C VAL A 317 13.54 43.40 -2.24
N ALA A 318 14.42 42.80 -1.43
CA ALA A 318 14.87 43.40 -0.19
C ALA A 318 15.60 44.68 -0.57
N ALA A 319 14.85 45.79 -0.68
CA ALA A 319 15.40 47.11 -0.66
C ALA A 319 16.08 47.26 0.70
N LYS A 320 17.40 47.06 0.73
CA LYS A 320 18.26 47.58 1.78
C LYS A 320 18.04 49.10 1.82
N SER A 321 17.27 49.54 2.82
CA SER A 321 17.27 50.92 3.26
C SER A 321 18.62 51.19 3.93
N ASN A 322 19.57 51.73 3.17
CA ASN A 322 20.61 52.58 3.71
C ASN A 322 20.08 54.01 3.69
N ALA A 323 19.62 54.48 4.85
CA ALA A 323 19.57 55.89 5.24
C ALA A 323 19.46 55.93 6.77
#